data_AF-A0A834GTE7-F1
#
_entry.id   AF-A0A834GTE7-F1
#
_cell.length_a   1.000
_cell.length_b   1.000
_cell.length_c   1.000
_cell.angle_alpha   90.00
_cell.angle_beta   90.00
_cell.angle_gamma   90.00
#
_symmetry.space_group_name_H-M   'P 1'
#
loop_
_entity.id
_entity.type
_entity.pdbx_description
1 polymer ?
#
loop_
_entity_poly.entity_id
_entity_poly.type
_entity_poly.pdbx_seq_one_letter_code
_entity_poly.pdbx_strand_id
1 'polypeptide(L)'
;MELPNSPLGLSFSVFAPRFDRRPGPLENEAETIGFSAASAAEVLERVLVDALWTGGFVAHCPIEQREPAGIGIGVDQDVHLRNCVIVMLGRCSFAESYGVSKRSYRHDRIREGLNVTEEMLSPDSVARQLSEQISLAKAFVVIAKESNNLQFAWELSAQIRNSQILLSNAALRRTPLTTTEAETAIRDMALLLFQAQQLHYDSSTMIMRLKARIQGLEEQMNSVSEKSSKYGQIAAEEIPKSLYCLGISLTTEWFRNSNIQQELKEKKQIAAKLSDNNLYHFCVFSDNILATSVVVNSTSLNSKNPDTVVFHLVTDEVNYAAMKAWFSLNSFNGVTVDVQKFEDFTWLNASYVPVLKQLQDSDTQNYYFSGNNDNGKTPIKFRNPKYLSMLNHLRFYIPEVFPVLKKLVFLDDDVVVQKDLSALFSKDLNGNVNGAVETCMETFHRYHKYLNYSHPLIRAHFDPDACGWAFGMNVFDLVEWRKRNVTGIYHYWQEKNVDRTLWKLGTLPPGLLTFYGLTEPLDPMWHVLGLGYTNVDQQLIEKGAVLHYNGNSKPWLKIGMEKYKPLWDKYIDYGHPLLQQCNVH
;
A
#
# COMPACT_ATOMS: atom_id res chain seq x y z
N MET A 1 47.14 -46.88 -10.97
CA MET A 1 46.54 -46.88 -9.61
C MET A 1 45.97 -45.49 -9.40
N GLU A 2 44.65 -45.42 -9.41
CA GLU A 2 43.83 -44.20 -9.42
C GLU A 2 43.75 -43.55 -8.03
N LEU A 3 43.70 -42.23 -8.01
CA LEU A 3 43.19 -41.39 -6.91
C LEU A 3 41.91 -40.72 -7.43
N PRO A 4 40.79 -40.70 -6.67
CA PRO A 4 39.64 -39.88 -7.03
C PRO A 4 39.57 -38.59 -6.20
N ASN A 5 39.62 -37.47 -6.94
CA ASN A 5 38.79 -36.26 -6.89
C ASN A 5 38.10 -35.83 -5.58
N SER A 6 38.47 -34.64 -5.10
CA SER A 6 37.69 -33.73 -4.27
C SER A 6 37.17 -32.55 -5.11
N PRO A 7 35.88 -32.14 -5.03
CA PRO A 7 35.41 -30.93 -5.71
C PRO A 7 35.46 -29.70 -4.79
N LEU A 8 36.37 -28.80 -5.17
CA LEU A 8 36.27 -27.33 -5.26
C LEU A 8 35.15 -26.61 -4.48
N GLY A 9 35.60 -25.76 -3.55
CA GLY A 9 34.80 -24.71 -2.92
C GLY A 9 34.48 -23.56 -3.88
N LEU A 10 33.26 -23.04 -3.78
CA LEU A 10 32.78 -21.87 -4.50
C LEU A 10 33.14 -20.60 -3.72
N SER A 11 34.07 -19.83 -4.29
CA SER A 11 34.38 -18.46 -3.92
C SER A 11 33.36 -17.53 -4.60
N PHE A 12 32.61 -16.75 -3.81
CA PHE A 12 31.76 -15.68 -4.33
C PHE A 12 32.62 -14.44 -4.61
N SER A 13 32.98 -14.24 -5.88
CA SER A 13 33.58 -13.01 -6.38
C SER A 13 32.51 -11.93 -6.59
N VAL A 14 32.59 -10.87 -5.79
CA VAL A 14 31.78 -9.65 -5.91
C VAL A 14 32.25 -8.88 -7.15
N PHE A 15 31.44 -8.87 -8.21
CA PHE A 15 31.64 -8.00 -9.37
C PHE A 15 31.17 -6.58 -9.03
N ALA A 16 32.11 -5.66 -8.87
CA ALA A 16 31.87 -4.22 -8.88
C ALA A 16 31.85 -3.71 -10.33
N PRO A 17 30.81 -3.01 -10.81
CA PRO A 17 30.90 -2.32 -12.09
C PRO A 17 31.75 -1.05 -11.93
N ARG A 18 32.85 -0.98 -12.70
CA ARG A 18 33.58 0.28 -12.95
C ARG A 18 32.68 1.20 -13.77
N PHE A 19 32.23 2.31 -13.20
CA PHE A 19 31.67 3.42 -13.95
C PHE A 19 32.79 4.42 -14.26
N ASP A 20 33.14 4.52 -15.54
CA ASP A 20 34.00 5.56 -16.08
C ASP A 20 33.33 6.93 -15.95
N ARG A 21 34.05 7.89 -15.37
CA ARG A 21 33.62 9.28 -15.21
C ARG A 21 33.82 10.05 -16.52
N ARG A 22 32.76 10.67 -17.05
CA ARG A 22 32.84 11.98 -17.72
C ARG A 22 31.66 12.86 -17.27
N PRO A 23 31.89 14.15 -16.95
CA PRO A 23 30.84 15.03 -16.45
C PRO A 23 30.12 15.76 -17.59
N GLY A 24 28.79 15.89 -17.47
CA GLY A 24 27.93 16.74 -18.30
C GLY A 24 26.69 17.15 -17.47
N PRO A 25 26.15 18.36 -17.67
CA PRO A 25 25.40 19.07 -16.63
C PRO A 25 23.93 18.65 -16.59
N LEU A 26 23.46 18.23 -15.41
CA LEU A 26 22.05 18.18 -15.03
C LEU A 26 21.93 18.86 -13.66
N GLU A 27 21.95 20.20 -13.69
CA GLU A 27 21.36 21.04 -12.64
C GLU A 27 20.17 21.74 -13.27
N ASN A 28 19.04 21.74 -12.56
CA ASN A 28 17.73 22.29 -12.89
C ASN A 28 16.79 21.38 -13.68
N GLU A 29 16.08 20.50 -12.97
CA GLU A 29 14.67 20.15 -13.22
C GLU A 29 14.17 19.24 -12.08
N ALA A 30 14.16 19.77 -10.85
CA ALA A 30 13.62 19.10 -9.67
C ALA A 30 12.69 20.03 -8.89
N GLU A 31 11.82 20.75 -9.61
CA GLU A 31 10.61 21.34 -9.05
C GLU A 31 9.51 21.17 -10.09
N THR A 32 8.30 20.79 -9.64
CA THR A 32 7.05 20.71 -10.41
C THR A 32 6.63 19.34 -10.99
N ILE A 33 6.54 18.26 -10.18
CA ILE A 33 5.52 17.22 -10.43
C ILE A 33 4.97 16.71 -9.09
N GLY A 34 4.02 17.46 -8.54
CA GLY A 34 3.11 17.01 -7.49
C GLY A 34 1.69 16.99 -8.06
N PHE A 35 1.35 15.97 -8.83
CA PHE A 35 -0.03 15.69 -9.22
C PHE A 35 -0.52 14.51 -8.38
N SER A 36 -1.41 14.77 -7.41
CA SER A 36 -2.07 13.70 -6.66
C SER A 36 -3.20 13.13 -7.52
N ALA A 37 -3.56 11.86 -7.30
CA ALA A 37 -4.69 11.23 -7.99
C ALA A 37 -6.04 11.98 -7.80
N ALA A 38 -6.14 12.81 -6.76
CA ALA A 38 -7.28 13.71 -6.54
C ALA A 38 -7.32 14.87 -7.56
N SER A 39 -6.17 15.35 -8.03
CA SER A 39 -6.09 16.44 -9.03
C SER A 39 -6.56 15.99 -10.41
N ALA A 40 -6.41 14.71 -10.75
CA ALA A 40 -6.89 14.15 -12.02
C ALA A 40 -8.42 14.03 -12.06
N ALA A 41 -9.04 13.70 -10.92
CA ALA A 41 -10.49 13.68 -10.77
C ALA A 41 -11.08 15.11 -10.80
N GLU A 42 -10.42 16.09 -10.17
CA GLU A 42 -10.83 17.50 -10.19
C GLU A 42 -10.70 18.13 -11.59
N VAL A 43 -9.70 17.70 -12.38
CA VAL A 43 -9.54 18.11 -13.79
C VAL A 43 -10.59 17.45 -14.68
N LEU A 44 -10.93 16.17 -14.46
CA LEU A 44 -12.01 15.50 -15.20
C LEU A 44 -13.39 16.08 -14.85
N GLU A 45 -13.61 16.43 -13.59
CA GLU A 45 -14.84 17.08 -13.11
C GLU A 45 -14.93 18.51 -13.66
N ARG A 46 -13.85 19.29 -13.69
CA ARG A 46 -13.82 20.60 -14.36
C ARG A 46 -14.01 20.53 -15.87
N VAL A 47 -13.46 19.51 -16.54
CA VAL A 47 -13.65 19.31 -17.99
C VAL A 47 -15.09 18.88 -18.32
N LEU A 48 -15.73 18.08 -17.45
CA LEU A 48 -17.14 17.69 -17.60
C LEU A 48 -18.12 18.80 -17.19
N VAL A 49 -17.78 19.58 -16.16
CA VAL A 49 -18.57 20.74 -15.71
C VAL A 49 -18.47 21.88 -16.73
N ASP A 50 -17.30 22.17 -17.31
CA ASP A 50 -17.17 23.17 -18.39
C ASP A 50 -17.87 22.74 -19.69
N ALA A 51 -17.96 21.43 -19.95
CA ALA A 51 -18.76 20.90 -21.05
C ALA A 51 -20.28 21.03 -20.83
N LEU A 52 -20.73 21.04 -19.57
CA LEU A 52 -22.14 21.16 -19.18
C LEU A 52 -22.57 22.61 -18.87
N TRP A 53 -21.64 23.52 -18.54
CA TRP A 53 -21.93 24.92 -18.18
C TRP A 53 -21.86 25.92 -19.33
N THR A 54 -21.40 25.53 -20.53
CA THR A 54 -21.45 26.42 -21.72
C THR A 54 -22.82 26.47 -22.40
N GLY A 55 -23.86 25.93 -21.75
CA GLY A 55 -25.27 26.10 -22.06
C GLY A 55 -25.97 26.88 -20.96
N GLY A 56 -25.89 28.21 -20.99
CA GLY A 56 -26.62 29.08 -20.07
C GLY A 56 -27.24 30.27 -20.79
N PHE A 57 -28.56 30.22 -21.01
CA PHE A 57 -29.38 31.43 -20.94
C PHE A 57 -29.49 31.82 -19.46
N VAL A 58 -29.05 33.03 -19.12
CA VAL A 58 -29.23 33.63 -17.80
C VAL A 58 -30.71 33.97 -17.61
N ALA A 59 -31.36 33.36 -16.62
CA ALA A 59 -32.62 33.83 -16.08
C ALA A 59 -32.38 34.32 -14.64
N HIS A 60 -32.45 35.63 -14.43
CA HIS A 60 -32.59 36.22 -13.10
C HIS A 60 -33.93 35.78 -12.50
N CYS A 61 -33.91 35.25 -11.28
CA CYS A 61 -35.06 35.26 -10.38
C CYS A 61 -34.74 36.08 -9.12
N PRO A 62 -35.70 36.82 -8.56
CA PRO A 62 -35.46 37.75 -7.46
C PRO A 62 -35.27 37.00 -6.14
N ILE A 63 -34.36 37.53 -5.32
CA ILE A 63 -34.12 37.13 -3.94
C ILE A 63 -35.28 37.63 -3.07
N GLU A 64 -36.02 36.71 -2.44
CA GLU A 64 -36.78 37.00 -1.23
C GLU A 64 -36.06 36.36 -0.03
N GLN A 65 -35.71 37.19 0.94
CA GLN A 65 -35.02 36.84 2.17
C GLN A 65 -35.87 35.90 3.04
N ARG A 66 -35.29 34.78 3.50
CA ARG A 66 -35.61 34.13 4.78
C ARG A 66 -34.49 33.14 5.16
N GLU A 67 -33.77 33.47 6.22
CA GLU A 67 -32.99 32.55 7.07
C GLU A 67 -33.87 32.06 8.24
N PRO A 68 -33.46 31.10 9.10
CA PRO A 68 -32.46 30.02 8.95
C PRO A 68 -32.96 28.66 9.51
N ALA A 69 -32.32 27.55 9.16
CA ALA A 69 -32.22 26.36 10.03
C ALA A 69 -31.08 25.45 9.58
N GLY A 70 -30.07 25.29 10.43
CA GLY A 70 -28.93 24.42 10.18
C GLY A 70 -29.25 22.94 10.42
N ILE A 71 -28.63 22.08 9.61
CA ILE A 71 -28.35 20.67 9.90
C ILE A 71 -26.96 20.40 9.29
N GLY A 72 -26.03 19.94 10.11
CA GLY A 72 -24.71 19.46 9.68
C GLY A 72 -24.78 18.03 9.14
N ILE A 73 -23.97 17.75 8.12
CA ILE A 73 -23.71 16.43 7.53
C ILE A 73 -22.24 16.56 7.02
N GLY A 74 -21.24 15.87 7.55
CA GLY A 74 -21.12 14.41 7.61
C GLY A 74 -20.52 13.94 6.28
N VAL A 75 -19.20 14.06 6.10
CA VAL A 75 -18.50 13.54 4.91
C VAL A 75 -18.32 12.04 5.12
N ASP A 76 -19.27 11.27 4.60
CA ASP A 76 -19.15 9.82 4.45
C ASP A 76 -18.80 9.55 2.98
N GLN A 77 -17.53 9.20 2.75
CA GLN A 77 -17.02 8.75 1.45
C GLN A 77 -17.21 7.24 1.39
N ASP A 78 -18.31 6.81 0.77
CA ASP A 78 -18.39 5.64 -0.13
C ASP A 78 -19.85 5.18 -0.21
N VAL A 79 -20.38 5.09 -1.43
CA VAL A 79 -21.25 4.00 -1.93
C VAL A 79 -21.85 4.40 -3.30
N HIS A 80 -21.70 3.49 -4.27
CA HIS A 80 -22.36 3.42 -5.58
C HIS A 80 -21.70 4.09 -6.81
N LEU A 81 -20.51 3.60 -7.17
CA LEU A 81 -20.10 3.43 -8.57
C LEU A 81 -20.64 2.09 -9.12
N ARG A 82 -21.95 1.97 -9.36
CA ARG A 82 -22.53 0.96 -10.28
C ARG A 82 -23.80 1.51 -10.94
N ASN A 83 -23.87 1.32 -12.26
CA ASN A 83 -24.98 1.57 -13.18
C ASN A 83 -25.11 3.00 -13.75
N CYS A 84 -24.21 3.33 -14.69
CA CYS A 84 -24.56 4.28 -15.75
C CYS A 84 -25.29 3.51 -16.86
N VAL A 85 -26.62 3.39 -16.73
CA VAL A 85 -27.48 2.90 -17.80
C VAL A 85 -27.67 4.06 -18.78
N ILE A 86 -27.11 3.92 -19.99
CA ILE A 86 -27.42 4.80 -21.11
C ILE A 86 -28.87 4.52 -21.52
N VAL A 87 -29.80 5.36 -21.09
CA VAL A 87 -31.19 5.32 -21.57
C VAL A 87 -31.25 6.02 -22.92
N MET A 88 -31.27 5.23 -24.00
CA MET A 88 -31.71 5.66 -25.32
C MET A 88 -33.25 5.75 -25.31
N LEU A 89 -33.82 6.96 -25.24
CA LEU A 89 -35.27 7.12 -25.33
C LEU A 89 -35.74 6.97 -26.79
N GLY A 90 -36.28 5.80 -27.09
CA GLY A 90 -37.17 5.55 -28.22
C GLY A 90 -38.64 5.50 -27.77
N ARG A 91 -39.51 6.02 -28.64
CA ARG A 91 -40.98 5.89 -28.71
C ARG A 91 -41.84 6.61 -27.65
N CYS A 92 -42.49 7.67 -28.11
CA CYS A 92 -43.61 8.33 -27.46
C CYS A 92 -44.88 7.45 -27.62
N SER A 93 -45.55 7.17 -26.50
CA SER A 93 -46.82 6.43 -26.44
C SER A 93 -47.95 7.39 -26.09
N PHE A 94 -49.04 7.30 -26.83
CA PHE A 94 -50.30 8.04 -26.64
C PHE A 94 -50.89 7.82 -25.25
N ALA A 95 -51.41 8.88 -24.63
CA ALA A 95 -52.37 8.79 -23.52
C ALA A 95 -53.41 9.93 -23.58
N GLU A 96 -54.62 9.60 -23.15
CA GLU A 96 -55.92 10.14 -23.53
C GLU A 96 -56.34 11.47 -22.87
N SER A 97 -57.38 12.05 -23.47
CA SER A 97 -58.08 13.28 -23.12
C SER A 97 -58.80 13.26 -21.76
N TYR A 98 -58.79 14.38 -21.03
CA TYR A 98 -59.85 14.72 -20.08
C TYR A 98 -60.23 16.22 -20.12
N GLY A 99 -61.50 16.45 -20.47
CA GLY A 99 -62.42 17.51 -20.04
C GLY A 99 -61.94 18.97 -19.85
N VAL A 100 -62.17 19.81 -20.86
CA VAL A 100 -62.18 21.27 -20.73
C VAL A 100 -63.53 21.76 -20.20
N SER A 101 -63.56 22.40 -19.03
CA SER A 101 -64.68 23.24 -18.58
C SER A 101 -64.40 24.70 -18.93
N LYS A 102 -65.27 25.28 -19.77
CA LYS A 102 -65.21 26.68 -20.21
C LYS A 102 -65.50 27.62 -19.04
N ARG A 103 -64.54 28.48 -18.69
CA ARG A 103 -64.81 29.78 -18.04
C ARG A 103 -64.25 30.91 -18.89
N SER A 104 -65.17 31.69 -19.44
CA SER A 104 -64.94 32.93 -20.14
C SER A 104 -64.40 33.99 -19.19
N TYR A 105 -63.19 34.50 -19.44
CA TYR A 105 -62.76 35.80 -18.99
C TYR A 105 -62.35 36.66 -20.18
N ARG A 106 -62.71 37.94 -20.07
CA ARG A 106 -62.68 39.00 -21.08
C ARG A 106 -61.31 39.18 -21.72
N HIS A 107 -61.35 39.62 -22.97
CA HIS A 107 -60.23 40.20 -23.70
C HIS A 107 -59.54 41.30 -22.88
N ASP A 108 -58.31 41.03 -22.46
CA ASP A 108 -57.26 42.04 -22.39
C ASP A 108 -56.19 41.66 -23.41
N ARG A 109 -55.87 42.58 -24.31
CA ARG A 109 -54.80 42.44 -25.32
C ARG A 109 -53.45 42.39 -24.59
N ILE A 110 -53.05 41.20 -24.16
CA ILE A 110 -51.66 40.91 -23.81
C ILE A 110 -50.97 40.56 -25.13
N ARG A 111 -49.96 41.35 -25.53
CA ARG A 111 -49.02 40.98 -26.60
C ARG A 111 -48.52 39.57 -26.31
N GLU A 112 -48.88 38.59 -27.14
CA GLU A 112 -48.27 37.26 -27.15
C GLU A 112 -46.76 37.44 -27.33
N GLY A 113 -46.02 37.37 -26.23
CA GLY A 113 -44.58 37.25 -26.27
C GLY A 113 -44.21 35.84 -26.68
N LEU A 114 -43.10 35.70 -27.40
CA LEU A 114 -42.56 34.41 -27.80
C LEU A 114 -42.44 33.45 -26.62
N ASN A 115 -43.14 32.32 -26.68
CA ASN A 115 -42.91 31.21 -25.78
C ASN A 115 -41.70 30.41 -26.27
N VAL A 116 -40.51 30.79 -25.81
CA VAL A 116 -39.23 30.19 -26.23
C VAL A 116 -39.23 28.67 -26.08
N THR A 117 -39.88 28.14 -25.05
CA THR A 117 -40.00 26.70 -24.83
C THR A 117 -40.80 26.01 -25.93
N GLU A 118 -41.89 26.63 -26.40
CA GLU A 118 -42.74 26.10 -27.47
C GLU A 118 -42.08 26.25 -28.84
N GLU A 119 -41.33 27.34 -29.06
CA GLU A 119 -40.51 27.53 -30.26
C GLU A 119 -39.38 26.49 -30.35
N MET A 120 -38.73 26.16 -29.23
CA MET A 120 -37.69 25.11 -29.20
C MET A 120 -38.24 23.69 -29.35
N LEU A 121 -39.53 23.47 -29.08
CA LEU A 121 -40.21 22.19 -29.29
C LEU A 121 -40.81 22.05 -30.70
N SER A 122 -40.92 23.15 -31.45
CA SER A 122 -41.50 23.15 -32.79
C SER A 122 -40.54 22.53 -33.83
N PRO A 123 -41.02 21.56 -34.64
CA PRO A 123 -40.19 20.95 -35.68
C PRO A 123 -39.76 21.94 -36.76
N ASP A 124 -40.58 22.96 -37.04
CA ASP A 124 -40.36 23.96 -38.08
C ASP A 124 -39.58 25.20 -37.59
N SER A 125 -39.10 25.17 -36.35
CA SER A 125 -38.35 26.27 -35.76
C SER A 125 -36.92 26.37 -36.30
N VAL A 126 -36.65 27.51 -36.94
CA VAL A 126 -35.32 27.90 -37.43
C VAL A 126 -34.33 28.06 -36.26
N ALA A 127 -34.80 28.56 -35.11
CA ALA A 127 -34.00 28.69 -33.91
C ALA A 127 -33.56 27.33 -33.35
N ARG A 128 -34.47 26.33 -33.35
CA ARG A 128 -34.15 24.93 -33.00
C ARG A 128 -33.10 24.36 -33.96
N GLN A 129 -33.30 24.52 -35.27
CA GLN A 129 -32.37 24.03 -36.29
C GLN A 129 -30.96 24.60 -36.11
N LEU A 130 -30.82 25.92 -35.91
CA LEU A 130 -29.51 26.54 -35.67
C LEU A 130 -28.88 26.05 -34.35
N SER A 131 -29.68 25.88 -33.29
CA SER A 131 -29.19 25.35 -32.01
C SER A 131 -28.65 23.92 -32.15
N GLU A 132 -29.34 23.06 -32.90
CA GLU A 132 -28.88 21.70 -33.20
C GLU A 132 -27.58 21.71 -34.03
N GLN A 133 -27.50 22.55 -35.08
CA GLN A 133 -26.30 22.69 -35.89
C GLN A 133 -25.11 23.24 -35.09
N ILE A 134 -25.33 24.21 -34.19
CA ILE A 134 -24.30 24.71 -33.27
C ILE A 134 -23.79 23.58 -32.37
N SER A 135 -24.70 22.75 -31.85
CA SER A 135 -24.35 21.65 -30.97
C SER A 135 -23.47 20.61 -31.68
N LEU A 136 -23.82 20.27 -32.92
CA LEU A 136 -23.01 19.40 -33.77
C LEU A 136 -21.66 20.04 -34.15
N ALA A 137 -21.66 21.31 -34.53
CA ALA A 137 -20.44 22.04 -34.89
C ALA A 137 -19.46 22.13 -33.72
N LYS A 138 -19.94 22.33 -32.48
CA LYS A 138 -19.12 22.30 -31.26
C LYS A 138 -18.40 20.96 -31.11
N ALA A 139 -19.07 19.83 -31.38
CA ALA A 139 -18.43 18.52 -31.36
C ALA A 139 -17.31 18.41 -32.43
N PHE A 140 -17.54 18.91 -33.64
CA PHE A 140 -16.53 18.92 -34.70
C PHE A 140 -15.35 19.85 -34.42
N VAL A 141 -15.53 20.95 -33.68
CA VAL A 141 -14.40 21.80 -33.24
C VAL A 141 -13.43 20.99 -32.39
N VAL A 142 -13.93 20.16 -31.46
CA VAL A 142 -13.06 19.32 -30.62
C VAL A 142 -12.34 18.29 -31.48
N ILE A 143 -13.03 17.63 -32.41
CA ILE A 143 -12.44 16.64 -33.33
C ILE A 143 -11.38 17.27 -34.23
N ALA A 144 -11.63 18.47 -34.74
CA ALA A 144 -10.71 19.22 -35.59
C ALA A 144 -9.42 19.59 -34.84
N LYS A 145 -9.54 20.06 -33.60
CA LYS A 145 -8.38 20.34 -32.73
C LYS A 145 -7.56 19.09 -32.44
N GLU A 146 -8.21 17.98 -32.09
CA GLU A 146 -7.55 16.69 -31.86
C GLU A 146 -6.86 16.13 -33.11
N SER A 147 -7.40 16.43 -34.28
CA SER A 147 -6.81 16.04 -35.57
C SER A 147 -5.76 17.05 -36.06
N ASN A 148 -5.37 18.01 -35.23
CA ASN A 148 -4.43 19.11 -35.55
C ASN A 148 -4.87 19.97 -36.75
N ASN A 149 -6.17 20.02 -37.05
CA ASN A 149 -6.74 20.89 -38.07
C ASN A 149 -7.28 22.17 -37.42
N LEU A 150 -6.35 22.99 -36.93
CA LEU A 150 -6.65 24.22 -36.19
C LEU A 150 -7.40 25.25 -37.04
N GLN A 151 -7.12 25.27 -38.36
CA GLN A 151 -7.79 26.17 -39.31
C GLN A 151 -9.29 25.87 -39.39
N PHE A 152 -9.66 24.61 -39.61
CA PHE A 152 -11.06 24.22 -39.68
C PHE A 152 -11.79 24.36 -38.34
N ALA A 153 -11.09 24.10 -37.23
CA ALA A 153 -11.62 24.38 -35.89
C ALA A 153 -11.95 25.86 -35.69
N TRP A 154 -11.13 26.76 -36.24
CA TRP A 154 -11.36 28.20 -36.21
C TRP A 154 -12.56 28.61 -37.08
N GLU A 155 -12.69 28.07 -38.30
CA GLU A 155 -13.81 28.32 -39.21
C GLU A 155 -15.16 27.90 -38.59
N LEU A 156 -15.23 26.69 -38.02
CA LEU A 156 -16.38 26.23 -37.25
C LEU A 156 -16.69 27.14 -36.05
N SER A 157 -15.66 27.53 -35.30
CA SER A 157 -15.82 28.42 -34.13
C SER A 157 -16.35 29.81 -34.52
N ALA A 158 -15.90 30.36 -35.64
CA ALA A 158 -16.39 31.62 -36.18
C ALA A 158 -17.86 31.51 -36.57
N GLN A 159 -18.25 30.43 -37.25
CA GLN A 159 -19.64 30.25 -37.69
C GLN A 159 -20.61 29.94 -36.53
N ILE A 160 -20.14 29.25 -35.49
CA ILE A 160 -20.89 29.09 -34.23
C ILE A 160 -21.20 30.46 -33.62
N ARG A 161 -20.21 31.35 -33.54
CA ARG A 161 -20.40 32.71 -32.99
C ARG A 161 -21.41 33.51 -33.81
N ASN A 162 -21.30 33.47 -35.14
CA ASN A 162 -22.27 34.13 -36.02
C ASN A 162 -23.70 33.64 -35.78
N SER A 163 -23.89 32.32 -35.67
CA SER A 163 -25.19 31.71 -35.41
C SER A 163 -25.73 32.03 -34.01
N GLN A 164 -24.87 32.07 -33.00
CA GLN A 164 -25.25 32.47 -31.63
C GLN A 164 -25.68 33.94 -31.53
N ILE A 165 -25.04 34.84 -32.28
CA ILE A 165 -25.43 36.25 -32.34
C ILE A 165 -26.84 36.38 -32.93
N LEU A 166 -27.18 35.61 -33.97
CA LEU A 166 -28.52 35.61 -34.56
C LEU A 166 -29.58 35.12 -33.57
N LEU A 167 -29.32 34.03 -32.85
CA LEU A 167 -30.22 33.53 -31.81
C LEU A 167 -30.41 34.53 -30.67
N SER A 168 -29.32 35.16 -30.22
CA SER A 168 -29.37 36.21 -29.18
C SER A 168 -30.20 37.41 -29.63
N ASN A 169 -30.02 37.88 -30.87
CA ASN A 169 -30.79 39.00 -31.43
C ASN A 169 -32.29 38.68 -31.55
N ALA A 170 -32.65 37.45 -31.95
CA ALA A 170 -34.05 37.01 -32.00
C ALA A 170 -34.69 36.97 -30.60
N ALA A 171 -33.96 36.43 -29.61
CA ALA A 171 -34.40 36.39 -28.21
C ALA A 171 -34.62 37.81 -27.62
N LEU A 172 -33.73 38.76 -27.93
CA LEU A 172 -33.86 40.16 -27.51
C LEU A 172 -35.09 40.85 -28.13
N ARG A 173 -35.41 40.52 -29.38
CA ARG A 173 -36.58 41.07 -30.11
C ARG A 173 -37.90 40.40 -29.71
N ARG A 174 -37.85 39.24 -29.04
CA ARG A 174 -39.01 38.41 -28.69
C ARG A 174 -39.89 38.06 -29.91
N THR A 175 -39.25 37.88 -31.06
CA THR A 175 -39.87 37.47 -32.33
C THR A 175 -39.15 36.22 -32.84
N PRO A 176 -39.87 35.24 -33.42
CA PRO A 176 -39.23 34.03 -33.90
C PRO A 176 -38.27 34.36 -35.03
N LEU A 177 -37.16 33.63 -35.10
CA LEU A 177 -36.19 33.81 -36.17
C LEU A 177 -36.79 33.33 -37.49
N THR A 178 -36.78 34.18 -38.51
CA THR A 178 -37.34 33.81 -39.83
C THR A 178 -36.30 33.09 -40.70
N THR A 179 -36.79 32.27 -41.63
CA THR A 179 -35.93 31.54 -42.58
C THR A 179 -35.07 32.48 -43.41
N THR A 180 -35.60 33.65 -43.79
CA THR A 180 -34.89 34.69 -44.55
C THR A 180 -33.76 35.36 -43.76
N GLU A 181 -33.93 35.52 -42.44
CA GLU A 181 -32.89 36.11 -41.58
C GLU A 181 -31.74 35.12 -41.29
N ALA A 182 -32.03 33.83 -41.28
CA ALA A 182 -31.08 32.77 -40.95
C ALA A 182 -30.44 32.07 -42.18
N GLU A 183 -30.93 32.35 -43.39
CA GLU A 183 -30.59 31.62 -44.62
C GLU A 183 -29.08 31.45 -44.83
N THR A 184 -28.32 32.56 -44.75
CA THR A 184 -26.86 32.55 -44.92
C THR A 184 -26.17 31.75 -43.81
N ALA A 185 -26.59 31.93 -42.55
CA ALA A 185 -25.97 31.24 -41.43
C ALA A 185 -26.19 29.72 -41.48
N ILE A 186 -27.41 29.30 -41.86
CA ILE A 186 -27.77 27.90 -42.06
C ILE A 186 -26.99 27.29 -43.21
N ARG A 187 -26.87 28.01 -44.34
CA ARG A 187 -26.13 27.55 -45.51
C ARG A 187 -24.64 27.37 -45.20
N ASP A 188 -24.01 28.37 -44.61
CA ASP A 188 -22.58 28.35 -44.30
C ASP A 188 -22.25 27.28 -43.25
N MET A 189 -23.11 27.13 -42.23
CA MET A 189 -22.97 26.06 -41.25
C MET A 189 -23.14 24.68 -41.90
N ALA A 190 -24.11 24.50 -42.79
CA ALA A 190 -24.32 23.24 -43.50
C ALA A 190 -23.10 22.85 -44.36
N LEU A 191 -22.44 23.83 -45.01
CA LEU A 191 -21.20 23.59 -45.76
C LEU A 191 -20.07 23.08 -44.86
N LEU A 192 -19.86 23.71 -43.69
CA LEU A 192 -18.85 23.28 -42.73
C LEU A 192 -19.17 21.90 -42.13
N LEU A 193 -20.44 21.63 -41.81
CA LEU A 193 -20.86 20.32 -41.31
C LEU A 193 -20.65 19.22 -42.37
N PHE A 194 -20.93 19.51 -43.65
CA PHE A 194 -20.65 18.59 -44.75
C PHE A 194 -19.15 18.36 -44.93
N GLN A 195 -18.33 19.41 -44.85
CA GLN A 195 -16.88 19.28 -44.90
C GLN A 195 -16.34 18.45 -43.74
N ALA A 196 -16.90 18.58 -42.53
CA ALA A 196 -16.54 17.73 -41.39
C ALA A 196 -16.86 16.25 -41.65
N GLN A 197 -17.99 15.95 -42.32
CA GLN A 197 -18.30 14.58 -42.75
C GLN A 197 -17.29 14.04 -43.77
N GLN A 198 -16.86 14.86 -44.74
CA GLN A 198 -15.82 14.49 -45.72
C GLN A 198 -14.46 14.27 -45.07
N LEU A 199 -14.16 14.99 -43.99
CA LEU A 199 -12.96 14.78 -43.16
C LEU A 199 -13.08 13.56 -42.23
N HIS A 200 -14.17 12.79 -42.33
CA HIS A 200 -14.48 11.66 -41.45
C HIS A 200 -14.45 12.04 -39.96
N TYR A 201 -14.90 13.26 -39.65
CA TYR A 201 -15.10 13.68 -38.26
C TYR A 201 -16.40 13.08 -37.76
N ASP A 202 -16.36 11.78 -37.46
CA ASP A 202 -17.48 11.05 -36.87
C ASP A 202 -17.19 10.72 -35.39
N SER A 203 -18.26 10.68 -34.59
CA SER A 203 -18.17 10.43 -33.16
C SER A 203 -17.61 9.04 -32.84
N SER A 204 -17.83 8.04 -33.71
CA SER A 204 -17.36 6.67 -33.49
C SER A 204 -15.84 6.55 -33.61
N THR A 205 -15.24 7.23 -34.59
CA THR A 205 -13.79 7.33 -34.79
C THR A 205 -13.14 8.07 -33.63
N MET A 206 -13.76 9.15 -33.13
CA MET A 206 -13.25 9.88 -31.97
C MET A 206 -13.31 9.03 -30.70
N ILE A 207 -14.42 8.33 -30.45
CA ILE A 207 -14.57 7.41 -29.32
C ILE A 207 -13.49 6.31 -29.38
N MET A 208 -13.24 5.74 -30.56
CA MET A 208 -12.19 4.73 -30.75
C MET A 208 -10.79 5.28 -30.50
N ARG A 209 -10.48 6.50 -30.96
CA ARG A 209 -9.19 7.17 -30.68
C ARG A 209 -9.01 7.50 -29.20
N LEU A 210 -10.06 7.99 -28.54
CA LEU A 210 -10.04 8.29 -27.11
C LEU A 210 -9.83 7.01 -26.30
N LYS A 211 -10.54 5.93 -26.66
CA LYS A 211 -10.35 4.61 -26.05
C LYS A 211 -8.91 4.11 -26.20
N ALA A 212 -8.32 4.24 -27.39
CA ALA A 212 -6.92 3.86 -27.62
C ALA A 212 -5.94 4.71 -26.77
N ARG A 213 -6.19 6.02 -26.62
CA ARG A 213 -5.38 6.87 -25.73
C ARG A 213 -5.53 6.50 -24.26
N ILE A 214 -6.74 6.20 -23.79
CA ILE A 214 -6.98 5.74 -22.42
C ILE A 214 -6.21 4.44 -22.17
N GLN A 215 -6.31 3.47 -23.08
CA GLN A 215 -5.55 2.22 -22.98
C GLN A 215 -4.04 2.46 -22.96
N GLY A 216 -3.52 3.36 -23.82
CA GLY A 216 -2.11 3.73 -23.80
C GLY A 216 -1.66 4.40 -22.51
N LEU A 217 -2.49 5.27 -21.92
CA LEU A 217 -2.22 5.90 -20.63
C LEU A 217 -2.28 4.89 -19.48
N GLU A 218 -3.22 3.94 -19.51
CA GLU A 218 -3.31 2.84 -18.55
C GLU A 218 -2.06 1.94 -18.62
N GLU A 219 -1.60 1.59 -19.82
CA GLU A 219 -0.37 0.81 -20.01
C GLU A 219 0.88 1.54 -19.49
N GLN A 220 1.00 2.85 -19.76
CA GLN A 220 2.09 3.66 -19.23
C GLN A 220 2.04 3.77 -17.71
N MET A 221 0.85 4.00 -17.14
CA MET A 221 0.64 4.05 -15.70
C MET A 221 1.02 2.72 -15.04
N ASN A 222 0.61 1.59 -15.63
CA ASN A 222 0.96 0.25 -15.15
C ASN A 222 2.49 0.02 -15.18
N SER A 223 3.15 0.41 -16.27
CA SER A 223 4.61 0.29 -16.39
C SER A 223 5.37 1.14 -15.37
N VAL A 224 4.94 2.39 -15.14
CA VAL A 224 5.53 3.28 -14.13
C VAL A 224 5.27 2.74 -12.72
N SER A 225 4.07 2.25 -12.44
CA SER A 225 3.71 1.62 -11.17
C SER A 225 4.58 0.39 -10.87
N GLU A 226 4.80 -0.47 -11.86
CA GLU A 226 5.67 -1.65 -11.73
C GLU A 226 7.12 -1.25 -11.43
N LYS A 227 7.67 -0.29 -12.17
CA LYS A 227 9.03 0.24 -11.93
C LYS A 227 9.16 0.87 -10.54
N SER A 228 8.17 1.67 -10.14
CA SER A 228 8.12 2.30 -8.82
C SER A 228 8.10 1.25 -7.70
N SER A 229 7.25 0.22 -7.83
CA SER A 229 7.21 -0.89 -6.88
C SER A 229 8.55 -1.63 -6.80
N LYS A 230 9.23 -1.83 -7.93
CA LYS A 230 10.55 -2.48 -7.97
C LYS A 230 11.61 -1.67 -7.23
N TYR A 231 11.70 -0.36 -7.50
CA TYR A 231 12.67 0.50 -6.82
C TYR A 231 12.37 0.66 -5.34
N GLY A 232 11.08 0.76 -4.97
CA GLY A 232 10.64 0.78 -3.58
C GLY A 232 11.06 -0.48 -2.83
N GLN A 233 10.95 -1.66 -3.45
CA GLN A 233 11.37 -2.92 -2.84
C GLN A 233 12.90 -2.99 -2.66
N ILE A 234 13.67 -2.61 -3.69
CA ILE A 234 15.14 -2.56 -3.59
C ILE A 234 15.57 -1.63 -2.44
N ALA A 235 14.96 -0.45 -2.34
CA ALA A 235 15.27 0.51 -1.27
C ALA A 235 14.88 0.00 0.14
N ALA A 236 13.89 -0.89 0.24
CA ALA A 236 13.46 -1.52 1.50
C ALA A 236 14.33 -2.72 1.93
N GLU A 237 15.03 -3.33 0.97
CA GLU A 237 15.87 -4.53 1.17
C GLU A 237 17.37 -4.19 1.24
N GLU A 238 17.79 -3.04 0.69
CA GLU A 238 19.18 -2.59 0.75
C GLU A 238 19.61 -2.31 2.20
N ILE A 239 20.76 -2.89 2.59
CA ILE A 239 21.43 -2.55 3.85
C ILE A 239 22.12 -1.19 3.68
N PRO A 240 21.75 -0.15 4.46
CA PRO A 240 22.42 1.14 4.38
C PRO A 240 23.92 1.01 4.61
N LYS A 241 24.72 1.77 3.85
CA LYS A 241 26.19 1.78 3.98
C LYS A 241 26.67 2.06 5.41
N SER A 242 25.94 2.87 6.15
CA SER A 242 26.22 3.19 7.55
C SER A 242 26.06 1.96 8.46
N LEU A 243 24.99 1.18 8.28
CA LEU A 243 24.78 -0.07 9.03
C LEU A 243 25.80 -1.16 8.64
N TYR A 244 26.15 -1.23 7.35
CA TYR A 244 27.20 -2.14 6.89
C TYR A 244 28.57 -1.81 7.51
N CYS A 245 28.93 -0.51 7.54
CA CYS A 245 30.13 -0.05 8.25
C CYS A 245 30.10 -0.42 9.74
N LEU A 246 28.95 -0.23 10.40
CA LEU A 246 28.79 -0.54 11.82
C LEU A 246 29.06 -2.02 12.10
N GLY A 247 28.47 -2.92 11.31
CA GLY A 247 28.67 -4.37 11.44
C GLY A 247 30.15 -4.78 11.30
N ILE A 248 30.86 -4.25 10.30
CA ILE A 248 32.30 -4.52 10.12
C ILE A 248 33.12 -3.97 11.28
N SER A 249 32.81 -2.75 11.74
CA SER A 249 33.54 -2.10 12.82
C SER A 249 33.40 -2.87 14.12
N LEU A 250 32.17 -3.31 14.45
CA LEU A 250 31.90 -4.14 15.62
C LEU A 250 32.55 -5.52 15.53
N THR A 251 32.52 -6.16 14.36
CA THR A 251 33.23 -7.42 14.14
C THR A 251 34.73 -7.25 14.38
N THR A 252 35.30 -6.13 13.93
CA THR A 252 36.70 -5.80 14.17
C THR A 252 37.00 -5.62 15.66
N GLU A 253 36.12 -4.93 16.40
CA GLU A 253 36.26 -4.77 17.85
C GLU A 253 36.14 -6.10 18.61
N TRP A 254 35.24 -6.99 18.19
CA TRP A 254 35.09 -8.34 18.78
C TRP A 254 36.38 -9.15 18.76
N PHE A 255 37.11 -9.11 17.64
CA PHE A 255 38.36 -9.86 17.47
C PHE A 255 39.59 -9.13 18.02
N ARG A 256 39.52 -7.81 18.22
CA ARG A 256 40.62 -7.02 18.79
C ARG A 256 40.65 -7.05 20.31
N ASN A 257 39.48 -7.06 20.96
CA ASN A 257 39.39 -6.87 22.40
C ASN A 257 39.16 -8.19 23.15
N SER A 258 40.26 -8.79 23.63
CA SER A 258 40.23 -10.05 24.39
C SER A 258 39.39 -10.00 25.67
N ASN A 259 39.16 -8.81 26.25
CA ASN A 259 38.33 -8.65 27.44
C ASN A 259 36.85 -8.93 27.17
N ILE A 260 36.35 -8.58 25.98
CA ILE A 260 34.96 -8.89 25.57
C ILE A 260 34.75 -10.40 25.46
N GLN A 261 35.80 -11.16 25.14
CA GLN A 261 35.74 -12.62 25.04
C GLN A 261 35.84 -13.32 26.41
N GLN A 262 36.35 -12.64 27.43
CA GLN A 262 36.81 -13.25 28.68
C GLN A 262 35.89 -12.99 29.89
N GLU A 263 34.61 -13.33 29.78
CA GLU A 263 33.65 -13.28 30.90
C GLU A 263 33.28 -14.67 31.44
N LEU A 264 34.25 -15.40 32.00
CA LEU A 264 34.02 -16.74 32.54
C LEU A 264 33.20 -16.77 33.84
N LYS A 265 33.20 -15.68 34.62
CA LYS A 265 32.41 -15.58 35.88
C LYS A 265 30.97 -15.16 35.63
N GLU A 266 30.76 -14.20 34.73
CA GLU A 266 29.42 -13.71 34.37
C GLU A 266 28.63 -14.77 33.61
N LYS A 267 29.29 -15.57 32.76
CA LYS A 267 28.66 -16.70 32.08
C LYS A 267 27.90 -17.66 33.00
N LYS A 268 28.38 -17.92 34.21
CA LYS A 268 27.67 -18.81 35.16
C LYS A 268 26.41 -18.15 35.75
N GLN A 269 26.48 -16.87 36.09
CA GLN A 269 25.34 -16.12 36.64
C GLN A 269 24.29 -15.87 35.55
N ILE A 270 24.74 -15.50 34.34
CA ILE A 270 23.89 -15.34 33.17
C ILE A 270 23.21 -16.66 32.85
N ALA A 271 23.95 -17.77 32.75
CA ALA A 271 23.37 -19.09 32.45
C ALA A 271 22.27 -19.52 33.43
N ALA A 272 22.39 -19.16 34.72
CA ALA A 272 21.31 -19.41 35.69
C ALA A 272 20.04 -18.60 35.34
N LYS A 273 20.18 -17.31 35.01
CA LYS A 273 19.07 -16.45 34.58
C LYS A 273 18.43 -16.92 33.28
N LEU A 274 19.19 -17.48 32.33
CA LEU A 274 18.65 -17.90 31.02
C LEU A 274 17.59 -19.01 31.11
N SER A 275 17.55 -19.76 32.21
CA SER A 275 16.60 -20.86 32.43
C SER A 275 15.60 -20.61 33.57
N ASP A 276 15.70 -19.46 34.24
CA ASP A 276 14.85 -19.13 35.38
C ASP A 276 13.49 -18.60 34.93
N ASN A 277 12.49 -19.47 34.98
CA ASN A 277 11.12 -19.17 34.59
C ASN A 277 10.41 -18.12 35.48
N ASN A 278 11.05 -17.61 36.54
CA ASN A 278 10.54 -16.47 37.32
C ASN A 278 10.93 -15.11 36.70
N LEU A 279 11.78 -15.10 35.67
CA LEU A 279 12.20 -13.90 34.95
C LEU A 279 11.35 -13.66 33.70
N TYR A 280 11.38 -12.43 33.20
CA TYR A 280 10.65 -12.03 32.00
C TYR A 280 11.52 -12.26 30.75
N HIS A 281 11.27 -13.37 30.07
CA HIS A 281 12.00 -13.77 28.88
C HIS A 281 11.40 -13.18 27.61
N PHE A 282 12.21 -12.43 26.87
CA PHE A 282 11.92 -11.92 25.55
C PHE A 282 12.83 -12.60 24.53
N CYS A 283 12.35 -12.79 23.30
CA CYS A 283 13.21 -13.23 22.21
C CYS A 283 13.04 -12.38 20.96
N VAL A 284 14.16 -12.14 20.27
CA VAL A 284 14.24 -11.39 19.01
C VAL A 284 15.12 -12.17 18.05
N PHE A 285 14.66 -12.37 16.82
CA PHE A 285 15.41 -13.05 15.76
C PHE A 285 15.73 -12.05 14.66
N SER A 286 17.00 -11.69 14.50
CA SER A 286 17.39 -10.56 13.64
C SER A 286 18.85 -10.61 13.19
N ASP A 287 19.09 -10.08 12.00
CA ASP A 287 20.41 -9.77 11.42
C ASP A 287 20.76 -8.27 11.55
N ASN A 288 19.87 -7.46 12.13
CA ASN A 288 20.02 -6.01 12.23
C ASN A 288 20.37 -5.59 13.66
N ILE A 289 21.63 -5.23 13.86
CA ILE A 289 22.20 -4.86 15.17
C ILE A 289 21.54 -3.60 15.73
N LEU A 290 21.37 -2.56 14.92
CA LEU A 290 20.80 -1.29 15.37
C LEU A 290 19.32 -1.46 15.73
N ALA A 291 18.58 -2.21 14.90
CA ALA A 291 17.16 -2.47 15.14
C ALA A 291 16.96 -3.29 16.42
N THR A 292 17.71 -4.37 16.58
CA THR A 292 17.71 -5.18 17.81
C THR A 292 18.10 -4.34 19.04
N SER A 293 19.07 -3.45 18.91
CA SER A 293 19.46 -2.53 20.00
C SER A 293 18.32 -1.62 20.42
N VAL A 294 17.51 -1.10 19.48
CA VAL A 294 16.35 -0.26 19.80
C VAL A 294 15.28 -1.05 20.53
N VAL A 295 15.01 -2.29 20.13
CA VAL A 295 14.05 -3.17 20.85
C VAL A 295 14.50 -3.40 22.29
N VAL A 296 15.76 -3.77 22.51
CA VAL A 296 16.30 -4.02 23.85
C VAL A 296 16.34 -2.74 24.68
N ASN A 297 16.82 -1.63 24.12
CA ASN A 297 16.94 -0.36 24.82
C ASN A 297 15.57 0.23 25.18
N SER A 298 14.62 0.22 24.24
CA SER A 298 13.26 0.68 24.49
C SER A 298 12.53 -0.18 25.52
N THR A 299 12.73 -1.50 25.50
CA THR A 299 12.17 -2.39 26.55
C THR A 299 12.83 -2.13 27.90
N SER A 300 14.15 -1.96 27.94
CA SER A 300 14.90 -1.67 29.16
C SER A 300 14.45 -0.37 29.83
N LEU A 301 14.40 0.73 29.08
CA LEU A 301 14.06 2.06 29.60
C LEU A 301 12.61 2.18 30.08
N ASN A 302 11.70 1.40 29.49
CA ASN A 302 10.28 1.42 29.87
C ASN A 302 9.90 0.27 30.83
N SER A 303 10.84 -0.59 31.22
CA SER A 303 10.62 -1.65 32.19
C SER A 303 10.60 -1.11 33.62
N LYS A 304 9.69 -1.63 34.44
CA LYS A 304 9.65 -1.29 35.88
C LYS A 304 10.79 -1.94 36.66
N ASN A 305 11.24 -3.12 36.23
CA ASN A 305 12.27 -3.92 36.91
C ASN A 305 13.23 -4.52 35.86
N PRO A 306 14.12 -3.71 35.27
CA PRO A 306 14.97 -4.15 34.16
C PRO A 306 15.90 -5.33 34.52
N ASP A 307 16.34 -5.46 35.78
CA ASP A 307 17.17 -6.59 36.26
C ASP A 307 16.50 -7.97 36.15
N THR A 308 15.17 -7.99 36.01
CA THR A 308 14.34 -9.19 35.85
C THR A 308 14.07 -9.56 34.39
N VAL A 309 14.51 -8.72 33.46
CA VAL A 309 14.30 -8.91 32.01
C VAL A 309 15.49 -9.67 31.41
N VAL A 310 15.18 -10.68 30.61
CA VAL A 310 16.15 -11.50 29.90
C VAL A 310 15.80 -11.48 28.41
N PHE A 311 16.73 -10.99 27.58
CA PHE A 311 16.62 -11.05 26.13
C PHE A 311 17.43 -12.22 25.57
N HIS A 312 16.78 -13.03 24.76
CA HIS A 312 17.40 -14.06 23.94
C HIS A 312 17.42 -13.59 22.49
N LEU A 313 18.59 -13.18 22.02
CA LEU A 313 18.80 -12.70 20.65
C LEU A 313 19.35 -13.86 19.82
N VAL A 314 18.70 -14.17 18.71
CA VAL A 314 19.23 -15.15 17.74
C VAL A 314 19.52 -14.45 16.43
N THR A 315 20.74 -14.67 15.92
CA THR A 315 21.23 -14.10 14.67
C THR A 315 21.90 -15.18 13.82
N ASP A 316 22.47 -14.79 12.68
CA ASP A 316 23.26 -15.68 11.80
C ASP A 316 24.76 -15.60 12.12
N GLU A 317 25.56 -16.51 11.54
CA GLU A 317 27.02 -16.56 11.72
C GLU A 317 27.69 -15.23 11.33
N VAL A 318 27.18 -14.56 10.31
CA VAL A 318 27.77 -13.34 9.74
C VAL A 318 27.65 -12.18 10.73
N ASN A 319 26.51 -12.04 11.39
CA ASN A 319 26.20 -10.94 12.29
C ASN A 319 26.53 -11.27 13.75
N TYR A 320 26.77 -12.54 14.09
CA TYR A 320 27.02 -13.00 15.46
C TYR A 320 28.12 -12.23 16.19
N ALA A 321 29.30 -12.09 15.60
CA ALA A 321 30.44 -11.41 16.23
C ALA A 321 30.13 -9.93 16.51
N ALA A 322 29.50 -9.24 15.54
CA ALA A 322 29.14 -7.84 15.67
C ALA A 322 28.03 -7.62 16.71
N MET A 323 27.02 -8.49 16.72
CA MET A 323 25.92 -8.47 17.70
C MET A 323 26.46 -8.71 19.11
N LYS A 324 27.33 -9.72 19.29
CA LYS A 324 28.02 -9.99 20.56
C LYS A 324 28.84 -8.80 21.03
N ALA A 325 29.62 -8.17 20.15
CA ALA A 325 30.38 -6.98 20.50
C ALA A 325 29.47 -5.83 20.95
N TRP A 326 28.41 -5.52 20.21
CA TRP A 326 27.50 -4.43 20.55
C TRP A 326 26.89 -4.60 21.93
N PHE A 327 26.34 -5.78 22.23
CA PHE A 327 25.68 -6.05 23.50
C PHE A 327 26.62 -6.27 24.69
N SER A 328 27.92 -6.52 24.44
CA SER A 328 28.94 -6.52 25.49
C SER A 328 29.57 -5.14 25.73
N LEU A 329 29.59 -4.26 24.73
CA LEU A 329 30.13 -2.91 24.84
C LEU A 329 29.13 -1.92 25.45
N ASN A 330 27.83 -2.19 25.33
CA ASN A 330 26.75 -1.32 25.78
C ASN A 330 26.02 -1.92 26.99
N SER A 331 25.60 -1.05 27.92
CA SER A 331 24.76 -1.43 29.07
C SER A 331 23.31 -1.05 28.83
N PHE A 332 22.39 -1.92 29.25
CA PHE A 332 20.94 -1.75 29.08
C PHE A 332 20.23 -1.77 30.44
N ASN A 333 20.68 -0.94 31.39
CA ASN A 333 20.09 -0.78 32.74
C ASN A 333 19.85 -2.09 33.52
N GLY A 334 20.77 -3.05 33.43
CA GLY A 334 20.67 -4.32 34.17
C GLY A 334 19.91 -5.46 33.47
N VAL A 335 19.34 -5.19 32.29
CA VAL A 335 18.78 -6.23 31.42
C VAL A 335 19.84 -7.26 31.06
N THR A 336 19.51 -8.54 31.20
CA THR A 336 20.40 -9.64 30.79
C THR A 336 20.18 -9.93 29.31
N VAL A 337 21.24 -9.93 28.51
CA VAL A 337 21.18 -10.22 27.07
C VAL A 337 22.05 -11.42 26.73
N ASP A 338 21.45 -12.43 26.14
CA ASP A 338 22.15 -13.56 25.53
C ASP A 338 22.03 -13.48 24.01
N VAL A 339 23.13 -13.76 23.31
CA VAL A 339 23.17 -13.75 21.85
C VAL A 339 23.64 -15.12 21.40
N GLN A 340 22.83 -15.76 20.57
CA GLN A 340 23.07 -17.06 19.97
C GLN A 340 23.09 -16.93 18.44
N LYS A 341 23.75 -17.86 17.78
CA LYS A 341 23.68 -18.02 16.32
C LYS A 341 22.95 -19.31 15.99
N PHE A 342 22.05 -19.27 15.01
CA PHE A 342 21.20 -20.43 14.73
C PHE A 342 21.96 -21.59 14.09
N GLU A 343 23.14 -21.34 13.53
CA GLU A 343 24.02 -22.37 12.97
C GLU A 343 24.51 -23.37 14.03
N ASP A 344 24.52 -22.98 15.31
CA ASP A 344 24.84 -23.87 16.42
C ASP A 344 23.67 -24.80 16.81
N PHE A 345 22.46 -24.59 16.25
CA PHE A 345 21.29 -25.42 16.54
C PHE A 345 21.35 -26.73 15.77
N THR A 346 21.82 -27.78 16.42
CA THR A 346 21.98 -29.12 15.83
C THR A 346 20.67 -29.72 15.24
N TRP A 347 19.51 -29.33 15.76
CA TRP A 347 18.20 -29.75 15.27
C TRP A 347 17.76 -28.99 14.00
N LEU A 348 18.36 -27.84 13.70
CA LEU A 348 18.01 -26.98 12.57
C LEU A 348 18.65 -27.49 11.28
N ASN A 349 18.09 -28.56 10.73
CA ASN A 349 18.58 -29.18 9.50
C ASN A 349 17.43 -29.58 8.57
N ALA A 350 17.74 -29.82 7.29
CA ALA A 350 16.76 -30.14 6.25
C ALA A 350 15.98 -31.45 6.48
N SER A 351 16.44 -32.32 7.40
CA SER A 351 15.70 -33.53 7.76
C SER A 351 14.54 -33.24 8.69
N TYR A 352 14.64 -32.18 9.50
CA TYR A 352 13.60 -31.79 10.46
C TYR A 352 12.78 -30.58 9.99
N VAL A 353 13.42 -29.60 9.33
CA VAL A 353 12.80 -28.31 8.98
C VAL A 353 12.39 -28.27 7.51
N PRO A 354 11.08 -28.27 7.17
CA PRO A 354 10.62 -28.33 5.78
C PRO A 354 11.07 -27.16 4.91
N VAL A 355 11.20 -25.96 5.50
CA VAL A 355 11.64 -24.77 4.75
C VAL A 355 13.09 -24.89 4.30
N LEU A 356 13.98 -25.44 5.14
CA LEU A 356 15.36 -25.70 4.76
C LEU A 356 15.44 -26.74 3.64
N LYS A 357 14.58 -27.76 3.69
CA LYS A 357 14.46 -28.75 2.61
C LYS A 357 14.02 -28.12 1.30
N GLN A 358 13.03 -27.22 1.34
CA GLN A 358 12.59 -26.46 0.16
C GLN A 358 13.67 -25.51 -0.34
N LEU A 359 14.49 -24.91 0.54
CA LEU A 359 15.58 -24.03 0.14
C LEU A 359 16.75 -24.74 -0.55
N GLN A 360 16.91 -26.03 -0.33
CA GLN A 360 17.90 -26.86 -1.02
C GLN A 360 17.43 -27.31 -2.42
N ASP A 361 16.14 -27.12 -2.74
CA ASP A 361 15.56 -27.49 -4.03
C ASP A 361 15.88 -26.42 -5.10
N SER A 362 16.37 -26.88 -6.26
CA SER A 362 16.83 -25.99 -7.34
C SER A 362 15.70 -25.17 -7.97
N ASP A 363 14.49 -25.72 -8.04
CA ASP A 363 13.34 -25.03 -8.62
C ASP A 363 12.86 -23.91 -7.70
N THR A 364 12.90 -24.15 -6.38
CA THR A 364 12.63 -23.13 -5.36
C THR A 364 13.68 -22.03 -5.37
N GLN A 365 14.96 -22.37 -5.47
CA GLN A 365 16.03 -21.36 -5.60
C GLN A 365 15.85 -20.53 -6.88
N ASN A 366 15.48 -21.16 -7.99
CA ASN A 366 15.23 -20.43 -9.24
C ASN A 366 14.04 -19.46 -9.10
N TYR A 367 12.95 -19.86 -8.47
CA TYR A 367 11.78 -19.01 -8.26
C TYR A 367 12.10 -17.73 -7.47
N TYR A 368 12.93 -17.83 -6.43
CA TYR A 368 13.26 -16.70 -5.56
C TYR A 368 14.50 -15.90 -5.99
N PHE A 369 15.51 -16.56 -6.55
CA PHE A 369 16.83 -15.96 -6.83
C PHE A 369 17.13 -15.77 -8.32
N SER A 370 16.33 -16.32 -9.27
CA SER A 370 16.55 -16.08 -10.70
C SER A 370 16.00 -14.74 -11.16
N GLY A 371 16.92 -13.81 -11.41
CA GLY A 371 16.61 -12.43 -11.77
C GLY A 371 16.15 -12.15 -13.20
N ASN A 372 15.85 -13.13 -14.08
CA ASN A 372 15.48 -12.79 -15.47
C ASN A 372 14.77 -13.83 -16.38
N ASN A 373 14.42 -15.05 -15.94
CA ASN A 373 14.00 -16.10 -16.90
C ASN A 373 12.50 -16.32 -17.12
N ASP A 374 11.59 -15.67 -16.38
CA ASP A 374 10.16 -16.06 -16.40
C ASP A 374 9.20 -15.00 -16.96
N ASN A 375 9.58 -14.33 -18.05
CA ASN A 375 8.69 -13.49 -18.89
C ASN A 375 7.65 -12.63 -18.12
N GLY A 376 8.03 -12.05 -16.97
CA GLY A 376 7.14 -11.20 -16.16
C GLY A 376 6.01 -11.90 -15.40
N LYS A 377 5.96 -13.23 -15.30
CA LYS A 377 4.83 -13.96 -14.67
C LYS A 377 4.79 -13.89 -13.15
N THR A 378 5.92 -13.67 -12.49
CA THR A 378 6.00 -13.62 -11.03
C THR A 378 6.23 -12.17 -10.57
N PRO A 379 5.21 -11.49 -9.99
CA PRO A 379 5.38 -10.12 -9.53
C PRO A 379 6.55 -9.96 -8.54
N ILE A 380 7.26 -8.83 -8.58
CA ILE A 380 8.57 -8.69 -7.93
C ILE A 380 8.49 -8.75 -6.39
N LYS A 381 7.33 -8.39 -5.81
CA LYS A 381 7.00 -8.64 -4.40
C LYS A 381 7.20 -10.10 -3.97
N PHE A 382 7.18 -11.04 -4.92
CA PHE A 382 7.37 -12.48 -4.74
C PHE A 382 8.83 -12.95 -4.72
N ARG A 383 9.81 -12.04 -4.82
CA ARG A 383 11.26 -12.33 -4.87
C ARG A 383 12.05 -11.81 -3.66
N ASN A 384 11.41 -11.62 -2.50
CA ASN A 384 12.09 -11.10 -1.31
C ASN A 384 12.81 -12.23 -0.54
N PRO A 385 14.15 -12.21 -0.40
CA PRO A 385 14.91 -13.20 0.36
C PRO A 385 14.54 -13.25 1.85
N LYS A 386 13.97 -12.18 2.42
CA LYS A 386 13.49 -12.16 3.82
C LYS A 386 12.38 -13.19 4.06
N TYR A 387 11.57 -13.53 3.05
CA TYR A 387 10.56 -14.60 3.18
C TYR A 387 11.15 -16.01 3.25
N LEU A 388 12.45 -16.12 3.00
CA LEU A 388 13.24 -17.33 3.14
C LEU A 388 14.29 -17.22 4.25
N SER A 389 14.41 -16.05 4.90
CA SER A 389 15.34 -15.87 5.99
C SER A 389 14.97 -16.83 7.10
N MET A 390 15.92 -17.69 7.48
CA MET A 390 15.71 -18.66 8.54
C MET A 390 15.38 -18.00 9.87
N LEU A 391 15.90 -16.79 10.12
CA LEU A 391 15.56 -15.98 11.29
C LEU A 391 14.05 -15.72 11.39
N ASN A 392 13.38 -15.48 10.26
CA ASN A 392 11.94 -15.32 10.25
C ASN A 392 11.19 -16.62 10.52
N HIS A 393 11.75 -17.77 10.15
CA HIS A 393 11.13 -19.07 10.39
C HIS A 393 11.40 -19.63 11.80
N LEU A 394 12.44 -19.16 12.51
CA LEU A 394 12.71 -19.54 13.89
C LEU A 394 11.54 -19.23 14.84
N ARG A 395 10.67 -18.29 14.49
CA ARG A 395 9.43 -18.01 15.25
C ARG A 395 8.51 -19.22 15.40
N PHE A 396 8.64 -20.23 14.54
CA PHE A 396 7.88 -21.48 14.62
C PHE A 396 8.59 -22.58 15.42
N TYR A 397 9.82 -22.33 15.86
CA TYR A 397 10.69 -23.26 16.57
C TYR A 397 11.09 -22.75 17.94
N ILE A 398 10.36 -21.77 18.48
CA ILE A 398 10.66 -21.16 19.77
C ILE A 398 10.78 -22.20 20.90
N PRO A 399 9.93 -23.26 20.99
CA PRO A 399 10.13 -24.31 21.99
C PRO A 399 11.40 -25.14 21.79
N GLU A 400 11.88 -25.30 20.56
CA GLU A 400 13.12 -26.01 20.24
C GLU A 400 14.35 -25.14 20.55
N VAL A 401 14.26 -23.82 20.35
CA VAL A 401 15.30 -22.87 20.77
C VAL A 401 15.37 -22.77 22.30
N PHE A 402 14.21 -22.74 22.97
CA PHE A 402 14.11 -22.56 24.43
C PHE A 402 13.33 -23.69 25.13
N PRO A 403 13.89 -24.91 25.18
CA PRO A 403 13.17 -26.10 25.65
C PRO A 403 12.77 -26.05 27.14
N VAL A 404 13.50 -25.28 27.95
CA VAL A 404 13.30 -25.19 29.41
C VAL A 404 12.32 -24.08 29.82
N LEU A 405 12.02 -23.14 28.91
CA LEU A 405 11.13 -22.02 29.21
C LEU A 405 9.66 -22.43 29.08
N LYS A 406 8.82 -21.84 29.92
CA LYS A 406 7.38 -22.08 29.99
C LYS A 406 6.58 -21.01 29.27
N LYS A 407 7.00 -19.75 29.34
CA LYS A 407 6.33 -18.62 28.69
C LYS A 407 7.38 -17.59 28.27
N LEU A 408 7.14 -16.90 27.15
CA LEU A 408 7.97 -15.78 26.70
C LEU A 408 7.20 -14.80 25.81
N VAL A 409 7.79 -13.64 25.58
CA VAL A 409 7.29 -12.63 24.63
C VAL A 409 8.24 -12.54 23.43
N PHE A 410 7.71 -12.78 22.24
CA PHE A 410 8.40 -12.57 20.98
C PHE A 410 8.23 -11.11 20.54
N LEU A 411 9.32 -10.49 20.09
CA LEU A 411 9.35 -9.17 19.49
C LEU A 411 10.08 -9.24 18.13
N ASP A 412 9.49 -8.66 17.08
CA ASP A 412 10.24 -8.43 15.83
C ASP A 412 11.27 -7.28 16.05
N ASP A 413 12.28 -7.16 15.19
CA ASP A 413 13.35 -6.17 15.33
C ASP A 413 12.94 -4.74 14.97
N ASP A 414 11.80 -4.59 14.30
CA ASP A 414 11.22 -3.36 13.80
C ASP A 414 10.13 -2.82 14.74
N VAL A 415 10.28 -3.05 16.05
CA VAL A 415 9.37 -2.53 17.07
C VAL A 415 10.04 -1.58 18.05
N VAL A 416 9.21 -0.74 18.67
CA VAL A 416 9.59 0.14 19.78
C VAL A 416 8.65 -0.11 20.94
N VAL A 417 9.21 -0.45 22.10
CA VAL A 417 8.45 -0.63 23.33
C VAL A 417 8.32 0.71 24.07
N GLN A 418 7.09 1.12 24.37
CA GLN A 418 6.78 2.37 25.09
C GLN A 418 6.27 2.13 26.51
N LYS A 419 5.91 0.90 26.86
CA LYS A 419 5.33 0.55 28.17
C LYS A 419 5.90 -0.76 28.70
N ASP A 420 5.85 -0.90 30.01
CA ASP A 420 6.23 -2.13 30.71
C ASP A 420 5.38 -3.33 30.24
N LEU A 421 6.06 -4.36 29.74
CA LEU A 421 5.44 -5.55 29.16
C LEU A 421 5.26 -6.70 30.17
N SER A 422 5.65 -6.52 31.43
CA SER A 422 5.63 -7.59 32.45
C SER A 422 4.23 -8.21 32.64
N ALA A 423 3.18 -7.41 32.48
CA ALA A 423 1.80 -7.89 32.62
C ALA A 423 1.39 -8.94 31.57
N LEU A 424 2.08 -9.04 30.43
CA LEU A 424 1.83 -10.09 29.44
C LEU A 424 2.17 -11.48 29.98
N PHE A 425 3.17 -11.61 30.87
CA PHE A 425 3.57 -12.91 31.42
C PHE A 425 2.51 -13.47 32.39
N SER A 426 1.78 -12.59 33.05
CA SER A 426 0.67 -12.93 33.95
C SER A 426 -0.68 -13.04 33.24
N LYS A 427 -0.74 -12.76 31.93
CA LYS A 427 -1.97 -12.89 31.14
C LYS A 427 -2.37 -14.35 31.04
N ASP A 428 -3.63 -14.62 31.34
CA ASP A 428 -4.26 -15.91 31.06
C ASP A 428 -4.56 -15.99 29.56
N LEU A 429 -4.10 -17.09 28.94
CA LEU A 429 -4.33 -17.38 27.52
C LEU A 429 -5.51 -18.35 27.34
N ASN A 430 -6.26 -18.70 28.40
CA ASN A 430 -7.44 -19.56 28.33
C ASN A 430 -7.17 -20.93 27.68
N GLY A 431 -5.95 -21.47 27.86
CA GLY A 431 -5.52 -22.73 27.23
C GLY A 431 -5.12 -22.62 25.76
N ASN A 432 -5.04 -21.40 25.21
CA ASN A 432 -4.44 -21.10 23.92
C ASN A 432 -2.91 -21.09 24.00
N VAL A 433 -2.26 -21.23 22.84
CA VAL A 433 -0.79 -21.32 22.74
C VAL A 433 -0.16 -19.94 22.65
N ASN A 434 -0.82 -18.99 21.98
CA ASN A 434 -0.31 -17.63 21.86
C ASN A 434 -1.36 -16.57 22.21
N GLY A 435 -0.90 -15.43 22.72
CA GLY A 435 -1.66 -14.20 22.79
C GLY A 435 -1.17 -13.24 21.71
N ALA A 436 -2.08 -12.71 20.89
CA ALA A 436 -1.77 -11.77 19.83
C ALA A 436 -2.87 -10.72 19.67
N VAL A 437 -2.51 -9.54 19.16
CA VAL A 437 -3.50 -8.51 18.80
C VAL A 437 -4.10 -8.83 17.43
N GLU A 438 -5.42 -8.87 17.40
CA GLU A 438 -6.21 -9.02 16.20
C GLU A 438 -6.19 -7.75 15.33
N THR A 439 -6.17 -7.94 14.01
CA THR A 439 -5.94 -6.86 13.03
C THR A 439 -7.13 -6.59 12.10
N CYS A 440 -8.27 -7.24 12.35
CA CYS A 440 -9.46 -7.19 11.50
C CYS A 440 -10.45 -6.05 11.83
N MET A 441 -10.01 -4.99 12.53
CA MET A 441 -10.89 -3.88 12.92
C MET A 441 -11.38 -3.03 11.71
N GLU A 442 -10.74 -3.17 10.54
CA GLU A 442 -11.22 -2.64 9.26
C GLU A 442 -11.41 -3.80 8.25
N THR A 443 -11.85 -3.54 7.00
CA THR A 443 -11.97 -4.54 5.92
C THR A 443 -10.65 -5.21 5.52
N PHE A 444 -9.55 -4.97 6.25
CA PHE A 444 -8.22 -5.51 6.01
C PHE A 444 -7.89 -6.66 7.00
N HIS A 445 -7.00 -7.57 6.59
CA HIS A 445 -6.40 -8.63 7.42
C HIS A 445 -7.30 -9.81 7.87
N ARG A 446 -8.39 -10.13 7.15
CA ARG A 446 -9.08 -11.44 7.30
C ARG A 446 -8.38 -12.56 6.54
N TYR A 447 -8.66 -13.81 6.88
CA TYR A 447 -7.98 -14.99 6.32
C TYR A 447 -8.09 -15.07 4.80
N HIS A 448 -9.21 -14.66 4.20
CA HIS A 448 -9.39 -14.66 2.73
C HIS A 448 -8.41 -13.74 1.97
N LYS A 449 -7.77 -12.78 2.64
CA LYS A 449 -6.72 -11.94 2.02
C LYS A 449 -5.36 -12.63 1.96
N TYR A 450 -5.13 -13.65 2.78
CA TYR A 450 -3.85 -14.34 2.91
C TYR A 450 -3.81 -15.72 2.26
N LEU A 451 -4.96 -16.39 2.23
CA LEU A 451 -5.08 -17.79 1.84
C LEU A 451 -5.90 -17.94 0.56
N ASN A 452 -5.57 -18.95 -0.24
CA ASN A 452 -6.28 -19.27 -1.45
C ASN A 452 -7.54 -20.10 -1.16
N TYR A 453 -8.68 -19.44 -0.97
CA TYR A 453 -9.97 -20.11 -0.71
C TYR A 453 -10.57 -20.86 -1.92
N SER A 454 -10.03 -20.67 -3.11
CA SER A 454 -10.35 -21.54 -4.25
C SER A 454 -9.78 -22.94 -4.08
N HIS A 455 -8.76 -23.11 -3.23
CA HIS A 455 -8.18 -24.42 -2.95
C HIS A 455 -9.04 -25.20 -1.93
N PRO A 456 -9.46 -26.44 -2.23
CA PRO A 456 -10.39 -27.19 -1.38
C PRO A 456 -9.84 -27.46 0.02
N LEU A 457 -8.52 -27.64 0.15
CA LEU A 457 -7.87 -27.87 1.46
C LEU A 457 -8.05 -26.67 2.41
N ILE A 458 -7.90 -25.43 1.92
CA ILE A 458 -8.08 -24.23 2.73
C ILE A 458 -9.55 -24.08 3.12
N ARG A 459 -10.45 -24.16 2.13
CA ARG A 459 -11.90 -24.00 2.34
C ARG A 459 -12.49 -25.00 3.33
N ALA A 460 -11.90 -26.20 3.42
CA ALA A 460 -12.38 -27.24 4.34
C ALA A 460 -11.93 -27.05 5.80
N HIS A 461 -10.87 -26.27 6.06
CA HIS A 461 -10.24 -26.18 7.39
C HIS A 461 -10.34 -24.78 8.03
N PHE A 462 -10.53 -23.72 7.25
CA PHE A 462 -10.46 -22.35 7.74
C PHE A 462 -11.70 -21.56 7.35
N ASP A 463 -12.17 -20.72 8.26
CA ASP A 463 -13.21 -19.73 8.00
C ASP A 463 -12.61 -18.53 7.24
N PRO A 464 -13.11 -18.17 6.03
CA PRO A 464 -12.65 -17.00 5.28
C PRO A 464 -12.78 -15.68 6.04
N ASP A 465 -13.71 -15.62 6.99
CA ASP A 465 -14.00 -14.45 7.79
C ASP A 465 -13.30 -14.44 9.15
N ALA A 466 -12.51 -15.48 9.46
CA ALA A 466 -11.67 -15.48 10.66
C ALA A 466 -10.75 -14.25 10.70
N CYS A 467 -10.61 -13.69 11.91
CA CYS A 467 -9.77 -12.54 12.15
C CYS A 467 -8.29 -12.92 12.10
N GLY A 468 -7.51 -12.22 11.28
CA GLY A 468 -6.05 -12.34 11.31
C GLY A 468 -5.45 -11.53 12.45
N TRP A 469 -4.33 -12.00 12.97
CA TRP A 469 -3.47 -11.27 13.91
C TRP A 469 -2.09 -11.07 13.27
N ALA A 470 -1.21 -10.29 13.90
CA ALA A 470 0.11 -10.03 13.36
C ALA A 470 1.23 -10.54 14.27
N PHE A 471 2.32 -11.00 13.67
CA PHE A 471 3.57 -11.13 14.39
C PHE A 471 4.16 -9.75 14.71
N GLY A 472 5.02 -9.69 15.73
CA GLY A 472 5.82 -8.53 16.10
C GLY A 472 5.74 -8.17 17.57
N MET A 473 4.64 -8.53 18.22
CA MET A 473 4.55 -8.66 19.67
C MET A 473 3.56 -9.77 19.97
N ASN A 474 4.06 -10.90 20.45
CA ASN A 474 3.23 -12.05 20.78
C ASN A 474 3.73 -12.69 22.06
N VAL A 475 2.81 -13.09 22.94
CA VAL A 475 3.14 -13.90 24.11
C VAL A 475 2.88 -15.37 23.77
N PHE A 476 3.78 -16.27 24.15
CA PHE A 476 3.67 -17.69 23.86
C PHE A 476 3.74 -18.52 25.13
N ASP A 477 2.78 -19.41 25.32
CA ASP A 477 2.85 -20.50 26.29
C ASP A 477 3.54 -21.71 25.64
N LEU A 478 4.79 -21.92 25.99
CA LEU A 478 5.61 -23.00 25.44
C LEU A 478 5.23 -24.38 25.98
N VAL A 479 4.58 -24.44 27.14
CA VAL A 479 4.09 -25.72 27.67
C VAL A 479 2.92 -26.21 26.81
N GLU A 480 1.95 -25.35 26.56
CA GLU A 480 0.81 -25.70 25.70
C GLU A 480 1.25 -25.86 24.24
N TRP A 481 2.22 -25.07 23.75
CA TRP A 481 2.81 -25.25 22.42
C TRP A 481 3.33 -26.68 22.21
N ARG A 482 4.17 -27.16 23.14
CA ARG A 482 4.76 -28.51 23.08
C ARG A 482 3.68 -29.58 23.17
N LYS A 483 2.71 -29.42 24.09
CA LYS A 483 1.59 -30.36 24.29
C LYS A 483 0.70 -30.49 23.05
N ARG A 484 0.45 -29.38 22.34
CA ARG A 484 -0.34 -29.35 21.10
C ARG A 484 0.47 -29.68 19.84
N ASN A 485 1.79 -29.84 19.97
CA ASN A 485 2.72 -30.04 18.86
C ASN A 485 2.55 -28.99 17.74
N VAL A 486 2.49 -27.71 18.10
CA VAL A 486 2.22 -26.63 17.13
C VAL A 486 3.33 -26.53 16.07
N THR A 487 4.59 -26.84 16.41
CA THR A 487 5.68 -26.94 15.42
C THR A 487 5.38 -28.01 14.35
N GLY A 488 4.78 -29.14 14.74
CA GLY A 488 4.33 -30.16 13.80
C GLY A 488 3.19 -29.71 12.88
N ILE A 489 2.27 -28.86 13.38
CA ILE A 489 1.21 -28.24 12.57
C ILE A 489 1.83 -27.32 11.51
N TYR A 490 2.82 -26.53 11.92
CA TYR A 490 3.58 -25.70 11.00
C TYR A 490 4.29 -26.52 9.91
N HIS A 491 4.93 -27.64 10.28
CA HIS A 491 5.56 -28.55 9.31
C HIS A 491 4.55 -29.06 8.28
N TYR A 492 3.39 -29.54 8.75
CA TYR A 492 2.33 -30.04 7.88
C TYR A 492 1.93 -29.00 6.83
N TRP A 493 1.67 -27.76 7.24
CA TRP A 493 1.27 -26.72 6.28
C TRP A 493 2.38 -26.35 5.30
N GLN A 494 3.63 -26.28 5.75
CA GLN A 494 4.76 -26.02 4.86
C GLN A 494 4.93 -27.11 3.80
N GLU A 495 4.77 -28.37 4.18
CA GLU A 495 4.82 -29.50 3.24
C GLU A 495 3.64 -29.49 2.26
N LYS A 496 2.45 -29.04 2.70
CA LYS A 496 1.28 -28.92 1.82
C LYS A 496 1.35 -27.75 0.86
N ASN A 497 2.20 -26.76 1.10
CA ASN A 497 2.34 -25.57 0.26
C ASN A 497 3.67 -25.53 -0.53
N VAL A 498 4.30 -26.68 -0.77
CA VAL A 498 5.53 -26.77 -1.60
C VAL A 498 5.30 -26.14 -3.00
N ASP A 499 4.11 -26.33 -3.57
CA ASP A 499 3.72 -25.79 -4.88
C ASP A 499 3.17 -24.35 -4.83
N ARG A 500 3.09 -23.74 -3.64
CA ARG A 500 2.63 -22.35 -3.41
C ARG A 500 1.19 -22.10 -3.87
N THR A 501 0.36 -23.14 -3.82
CA THR A 501 -1.05 -23.04 -4.19
C THR A 501 -1.94 -22.60 -3.03
N LEU A 502 -1.55 -22.85 -1.78
CA LEU A 502 -2.32 -22.51 -0.58
C LEU A 502 -2.14 -21.06 -0.16
N TRP A 503 -0.90 -20.57 -0.16
CA TRP A 503 -0.56 -19.15 -0.03
C TRP A 503 0.72 -18.85 -0.81
N LYS A 504 0.98 -17.57 -1.07
CA LYS A 504 2.07 -17.16 -1.96
C LYS A 504 3.41 -16.90 -1.24
N LEU A 505 3.41 -16.12 -0.16
CA LEU A 505 4.63 -15.69 0.53
C LEU A 505 4.38 -15.36 2.00
N GLY A 506 5.49 -15.16 2.71
CA GLY A 506 5.51 -14.59 4.04
C GLY A 506 5.34 -15.65 5.10
N THR A 507 5.70 -15.27 6.32
CA THR A 507 5.52 -16.10 7.52
C THR A 507 4.17 -15.88 8.18
N LEU A 508 3.47 -14.78 7.86
CA LEU A 508 2.16 -14.52 8.43
C LEU A 508 1.10 -15.55 7.99
N PRO A 509 0.90 -15.87 6.69
CA PRO A 509 -0.07 -16.89 6.30
C PRO A 509 0.15 -18.26 6.97
N PRO A 510 1.37 -18.86 6.99
CA PRO A 510 1.58 -20.09 7.74
C PRO A 510 1.43 -19.91 9.25
N GLY A 511 1.68 -18.72 9.80
CA GLY A 511 1.33 -18.35 11.18
C GLY A 511 -0.15 -18.51 11.47
N LEU A 512 -1.01 -17.87 10.66
CA LEU A 512 -2.45 -17.96 10.80
C LEU A 512 -2.95 -19.40 10.72
N LEU A 513 -2.43 -20.20 9.77
CA LEU A 513 -2.77 -21.62 9.65
C LEU A 513 -2.33 -22.45 10.86
N THR A 514 -1.13 -22.17 11.38
CA THR A 514 -0.50 -22.93 12.46
C THR A 514 -1.20 -22.72 13.81
N PHE A 515 -1.63 -21.49 14.08
CA PHE A 515 -2.25 -21.11 15.35
C PHE A 515 -3.77 -20.97 15.27
N TYR A 516 -4.40 -21.45 14.19
CA TYR A 516 -5.85 -21.35 14.04
C TYR A 516 -6.58 -22.06 15.18
N GLY A 517 -7.43 -21.32 15.90
CA GLY A 517 -8.12 -21.83 17.10
C GLY A 517 -7.22 -22.04 18.32
N LEU A 518 -5.99 -21.50 18.32
CA LEU A 518 -5.00 -21.60 19.39
C LEU A 518 -4.47 -20.21 19.81
N THR A 519 -5.16 -19.13 19.46
CA THR A 519 -4.78 -17.74 19.75
C THR A 519 -5.79 -17.08 20.68
N GLU A 520 -5.29 -16.50 21.76
CA GLU A 520 -6.04 -15.58 22.63
C GLU A 520 -5.93 -14.15 22.09
N PRO A 521 -7.05 -13.46 21.82
CA PRO A 521 -7.02 -12.07 21.39
C PRO A 521 -6.58 -11.15 22.55
N LEU A 522 -5.59 -10.30 22.28
CA LEU A 522 -5.11 -9.29 23.22
C LEU A 522 -5.74 -7.92 22.94
N ASP A 523 -5.74 -7.07 23.98
CA ASP A 523 -6.15 -5.67 23.84
C ASP A 523 -5.32 -4.97 22.75
N PRO A 524 -5.95 -4.22 21.82
CA PRO A 524 -5.25 -3.56 20.70
C PRO A 524 -4.15 -2.59 21.12
N MET A 525 -4.21 -2.05 22.34
CA MET A 525 -3.16 -1.16 22.85
C MET A 525 -1.84 -1.91 23.09
N TRP A 526 -1.83 -3.24 23.15
CA TRP A 526 -0.58 -3.98 23.32
C TRP A 526 0.33 -3.90 22.09
N HIS A 527 -0.25 -3.84 20.88
CA HIS A 527 0.50 -3.89 19.63
C HIS A 527 -0.13 -2.99 18.58
N VAL A 528 0.47 -1.82 18.36
CA VAL A 528 0.01 -0.83 17.38
C VAL A 528 0.83 -0.98 16.11
N LEU A 529 0.14 -1.29 15.01
CA LEU A 529 0.75 -1.54 13.71
C LEU A 529 0.55 -0.35 12.76
N GLY A 530 1.37 -0.32 11.70
CA GLY A 530 1.17 0.56 10.54
C GLY A 530 2.28 1.58 10.33
N LEU A 531 3.23 1.72 11.25
CA LEU A 531 4.22 2.80 11.23
C LEU A 531 5.21 2.69 10.05
N GLY A 532 5.25 1.56 9.35
CA GLY A 532 6.08 1.35 8.17
C GLY A 532 5.34 1.33 6.82
N TYR A 533 4.04 1.64 6.76
CA TYR A 533 3.31 1.76 5.47
C TYR A 533 2.03 2.61 5.47
N THR A 534 1.49 3.03 6.62
CA THR A 534 0.21 3.77 6.68
C THR A 534 0.22 4.86 7.76
N ASN A 535 -0.82 5.68 7.74
CA ASN A 535 -1.06 6.69 8.77
C ASN A 535 -1.78 6.05 9.96
N VAL A 536 -1.13 6.06 11.11
CA VAL A 536 -1.67 5.64 12.40
C VAL A 536 -2.07 6.87 13.21
N ASP A 537 -3.23 6.78 13.86
CA ASP A 537 -3.77 7.82 14.74
C ASP A 537 -2.83 8.11 15.91
N GLN A 538 -2.67 9.40 16.22
CA GLN A 538 -1.73 9.86 17.26
C GLN A 538 -2.11 9.36 18.66
N GLN A 539 -3.41 9.25 18.99
CA GLN A 539 -3.84 8.74 20.29
C GLN A 539 -3.54 7.25 20.44
N LEU A 540 -3.62 6.48 19.34
CA LEU A 540 -3.20 5.08 19.35
C LEU A 540 -1.69 4.96 19.61
N ILE A 541 -0.88 5.81 18.97
CA ILE A 541 0.57 5.85 19.19
C ILE A 541 0.90 6.20 20.64
N GLU A 542 0.21 7.16 21.24
CA GLU A 542 0.45 7.56 22.64
C GLU A 542 0.03 6.49 23.65
N LYS A 543 -1.03 5.73 23.33
CA LYS A 543 -1.56 4.69 24.22
C LYS A 543 -0.96 3.30 23.97
N GLY A 544 -0.29 3.08 22.84
CA GLY A 544 0.35 1.83 22.49
C GLY A 544 1.43 1.40 23.49
N ALA A 545 1.54 0.10 23.73
CA ALA A 545 2.62 -0.50 24.50
C ALA A 545 3.81 -0.85 23.59
N VAL A 546 3.53 -1.41 22.41
CA VAL A 546 4.53 -1.70 21.38
C VAL A 546 4.09 -1.09 20.05
N LEU A 547 4.95 -0.24 19.49
CA LEU A 547 4.77 0.35 18.17
C LEU A 547 5.53 -0.47 17.14
N HIS A 548 4.87 -0.88 16.07
CA HIS A 548 5.45 -1.75 15.05
C HIS A 548 5.60 -0.99 13.72
N TYR A 549 6.83 -0.88 13.26
CA TYR A 549 7.18 -0.35 11.92
C TYR A 549 7.04 -1.43 10.85
N ASN A 550 5.99 -2.26 10.94
CA ASN A 550 5.70 -3.27 9.92
C ASN A 550 5.50 -2.60 8.56
N GLY A 551 5.91 -3.27 7.49
CA GLY A 551 5.97 -2.70 6.14
C GLY A 551 7.39 -2.39 5.67
N ASN A 552 7.51 -1.59 4.60
CA ASN A 552 8.77 -1.36 3.90
C ASN A 552 9.50 -0.08 4.36
N SER A 553 8.77 0.89 4.92
CA SER A 553 9.33 2.18 5.36
C SER A 553 9.90 2.10 6.77
N LYS A 554 10.98 1.32 6.93
CA LYS A 554 11.69 1.19 8.22
C LYS A 554 12.37 2.50 8.62
N PRO A 555 12.46 2.81 9.92
CA PRO A 555 12.98 4.10 10.38
C PRO A 555 14.49 4.29 10.09
N TRP A 556 15.27 3.21 10.04
CA TRP A 556 16.70 3.24 9.67
C TRP A 556 16.95 3.32 8.16
N LEU A 557 15.91 3.40 7.33
CA LEU A 557 16.02 3.53 5.88
C LEU A 557 15.69 4.95 5.43
N LYS A 558 16.25 5.34 4.27
CA LYS A 558 15.95 6.65 3.65
C LYS A 558 14.48 6.79 3.25
N ILE A 559 13.81 5.68 2.95
CA ILE A 559 12.39 5.62 2.63
C ILE A 559 11.48 5.54 3.87
N GLY A 560 12.07 5.63 5.07
CA GLY A 560 11.34 5.65 6.33
C GLY A 560 10.41 6.86 6.44
N MET A 561 9.27 6.69 7.10
CA MET A 561 8.29 7.76 7.28
C MET A 561 8.80 8.80 8.29
N GLU A 562 9.19 9.98 7.81
CA GLU A 562 9.81 11.05 8.63
C GLU A 562 9.06 11.36 9.93
N LYS A 563 7.73 11.41 9.89
CA LYS A 563 6.91 11.67 11.08
C LYS A 563 7.03 10.63 12.20
N TYR A 564 7.46 9.41 11.89
CA TYR A 564 7.59 8.32 12.86
C TYR A 564 9.03 8.07 13.30
N LYS A 565 10.03 8.59 12.58
CA LYS A 565 11.45 8.46 12.97
C LYS A 565 11.75 8.94 14.40
N PRO A 566 11.20 10.07 14.91
CA PRO A 566 11.49 10.52 16.27
C PRO A 566 11.10 9.51 17.38
N LEU A 567 10.12 8.64 17.13
CA LEU A 567 9.70 7.59 18.07
C LEU A 567 10.76 6.48 18.18
N TRP A 568 11.56 6.28 17.13
CA TRP A 568 12.67 5.34 17.04
C TRP A 568 13.98 5.98 17.53
N ASP A 569 14.30 7.16 17.01
CA ASP A 569 15.58 7.85 17.20
C ASP A 569 15.90 8.13 18.67
N LYS A 570 14.88 8.35 19.51
CA LYS A 570 15.04 8.56 20.96
C LYS A 570 15.67 7.39 21.72
N TYR A 571 15.74 6.21 21.10
CA TYR A 571 16.36 5.01 21.68
C TYR A 571 17.75 4.70 21.08
N ILE A 572 18.27 5.59 20.23
CA ILE A 572 19.61 5.49 19.66
C ILE A 572 20.49 6.58 20.25
N ASP A 573 21.65 6.18 20.79
CA ASP A 573 22.68 7.13 21.19
C ASP A 573 23.57 7.48 19.99
N TYR A 574 23.16 8.46 19.18
CA TYR A 574 23.95 8.99 18.07
C TYR A 574 25.29 9.63 18.51
N GLY A 575 25.51 9.80 19.81
CA GLY A 575 26.81 10.15 20.40
C GLY A 575 27.82 9.00 20.41
N HIS A 576 27.37 7.75 20.23
CA HIS A 576 28.22 6.57 20.33
C HIS A 576 29.34 6.59 19.26
N PRO A 577 30.64 6.45 19.63
CA PRO A 577 31.76 6.64 18.70
C PRO A 577 31.69 5.77 17.44
N LEU A 578 31.28 4.50 17.57
CA LEU A 578 31.13 3.60 16.42
C LEU A 578 29.97 4.01 15.48
N LEU A 579 28.91 4.62 16.00
CA LEU A 579 27.80 5.12 15.16
C LEU A 579 28.24 6.36 14.39
N GLN A 580 28.94 7.30 15.06
CA GLN A 580 29.49 8.49 14.43
C GLN A 580 30.52 8.15 13.34
N GLN A 581 31.44 7.22 13.63
CA GLN A 581 32.46 6.79 12.66
C GLN A 581 31.83 6.21 11.38
N CYS A 582 30.67 5.58 11.51
CA CYS A 582 29.92 5.01 10.39
C CYS A 582 28.84 5.92 9.81
N ASN A 583 28.78 7.18 10.22
CA ASN A 583 27.78 8.17 9.78
C ASN A 583 26.33 7.68 9.97
N VAL A 584 26.05 6.97 11.05
CA VAL A 584 24.67 6.70 11.47
C VAL A 584 24.17 7.97 12.18
N HIS A 585 23.11 8.58 11.65
CA HIS A 585 22.54 9.86 12.10
C HIS A 585 21.01 9.84 12.01
#